data_AF-A0A1F4E3I2-F1
#
_entry.id   AF-A0A1F4E3I2-F1
#
_cell.length_a   1.000
_cell.length_b   1.000
_cell.length_c   1.000
_cell.angle_alpha   90.00
_cell.angle_beta   90.00
_cell.angle_gamma   90.00
#
_symmetry.space_group_name_H-M   'P 1'
#
loop_
_entity.id
_entity.type
_entity.pdbx_description
1 polymer ?
#
loop_
_entity_poly.entity_id
_entity_poly.type
_entity_poly.pdbx_seq_one_letter_code
_entity_poly.pdbx_strand_id
1 'polypeptide(L)'
;MTFQKLGKEFEELRNEYRRGMPQKLERVQKLWAIVSTSKSVGRPLQELCRELHTIAGSAGTFGLPQLSEVALAAETHLIASGTVGEEGKQKMARLLAELKDASLPPG
;
A
#
# COMPACT_ATOMS: atom_id res chain seq x y z
N MET A 1 -16.08 11.56 29.36
CA MET A 1 -16.05 11.17 27.93
C MET A 1 -15.77 9.68 27.87
N THR A 2 -16.72 8.89 27.40
CA THR A 2 -16.74 7.43 27.56
C THR A 2 -15.96 6.75 26.42
N PHE A 3 -15.11 5.77 26.75
CA PHE A 3 -14.30 4.99 25.80
C PHE A 3 -15.08 4.40 24.60
N GLN A 4 -16.39 4.19 24.77
CA GLN A 4 -17.30 3.71 23.72
C GLN A 4 -17.48 4.70 22.56
N LYS A 5 -17.38 6.01 22.80
CA LYS A 5 -17.49 7.04 21.75
C LYS A 5 -16.22 7.10 20.89
N LEU A 6 -15.06 6.92 21.53
CA LEU A 6 -13.76 6.88 20.86
C LEU A 6 -13.65 5.68 19.92
N GLY A 7 -14.20 4.52 20.31
CA GLY A 7 -14.25 3.34 19.43
C GLY A 7 -15.03 3.57 18.15
N LYS A 8 -16.20 4.24 18.22
CA LYS A 8 -17.01 4.58 17.05
C LYS A 8 -16.32 5.57 16.10
N GLU A 9 -15.71 6.63 16.65
CA GLU A 9 -14.97 7.61 15.84
C GLU A 9 -13.77 6.96 15.11
N PHE A 10 -13.08 6.03 15.77
CA PHE A 10 -12.01 5.24 15.14
C PHE A 10 -12.53 4.31 14.03
N GLU A 11 -13.68 3.67 14.21
CA GLU A 11 -14.31 2.85 13.16
C GLU A 11 -14.74 3.69 11.95
N GLU A 12 -15.29 4.89 12.17
CA GLU A 12 -15.67 5.82 11.11
C GLU A 12 -14.45 6.28 10.31
N LEU A 13 -13.36 6.66 10.98
CA LEU A 13 -12.09 7.01 10.34
C LEU A 13 -11.50 5.84 9.55
N ARG A 14 -11.56 4.63 10.09
CA ARG A 14 -11.10 3.41 9.41
C ARG A 14 -11.93 3.11 8.16
N ASN A 15 -13.24 3.30 8.24
CA ASN A 15 -14.15 3.13 7.11
C ASN A 15 -13.92 4.19 6.03
N GLU A 16 -13.67 5.44 6.42
CA GLU A 16 -13.28 6.50 5.50
C GLU A 16 -11.94 6.20 4.81
N TYR A 17 -10.93 5.78 5.57
CA TYR A 17 -9.65 5.36 5.03
C TYR A 17 -9.81 4.22 4.02
N ARG A 18 -10.62 3.19 4.36
CA ARG A 18 -10.97 2.09 3.46
C ARG A 18 -11.70 2.55 2.19
N ARG A 19 -12.60 3.53 2.28
CA ARG A 19 -13.28 4.11 1.10
C ARG A 19 -12.32 4.79 0.13
N GLY A 20 -11.21 5.34 0.63
CA GLY A 20 -10.15 5.95 -0.20
C GLY A 20 -9.08 4.99 -0.69
N MET A 21 -9.04 3.74 -0.19
CA MET A 21 -8.04 2.74 -0.57
C MET A 21 -8.09 2.34 -2.05
N PRO A 22 -9.26 2.13 -2.69
CA PRO A 22 -9.31 1.77 -4.11
C PRO A 22 -8.56 2.77 -5.01
N GLN A 23 -8.70 4.07 -4.75
CA GLN A 23 -8.03 5.12 -5.52
C GLN A 23 -6.51 5.10 -5.29
N LYS A 24 -6.08 4.88 -4.04
CA LYS A 24 -4.65 4.74 -3.70
C LYS A 24 -4.04 3.51 -4.39
N LEU A 25 -4.75 2.37 -4.36
CA LEU A 25 -4.32 1.13 -5.02
C LEU A 25 -4.26 1.26 -6.53
N GLU A 26 -5.21 1.98 -7.15
CA GLU A 26 -5.17 2.26 -8.58
C GLU A 26 -3.92 3.09 -8.93
N ARG A 27 -3.59 4.10 -8.12
CA ARG A 27 -2.38 4.92 -8.29
C ARG A 27 -1.10 4.08 -8.16
N VAL A 28 -1.03 3.23 -7.15
CA VAL A 28 0.10 2.29 -6.96
C VAL A 28 0.25 1.35 -8.16
N GLN A 29 -0.84 0.77 -8.66
CA GLN A 29 -0.81 -0.11 -9.84
C GLN A 29 -0.35 0.63 -11.11
N LYS A 30 -0.83 1.86 -11.33
CA LYS A 30 -0.40 2.70 -12.47
C LYS A 30 1.09 3.00 -12.40
N LEU A 31 1.59 3.41 -11.23
CA LEU A 31 3.02 3.67 -11.02
C LEU A 31 3.85 2.40 -11.24
N TRP A 32 3.39 1.26 -10.74
CA TRP A 32 4.04 -0.03 -10.95
C TRP A 32 4.10 -0.44 -12.43
N ALA A 33 3.02 -0.23 -13.20
CA ALA A 33 3.02 -0.50 -14.64
C ALA A 33 4.08 0.33 -15.38
N ILE A 34 4.30 1.59 -14.97
CA ILE A 34 5.35 2.46 -15.53
C ILE A 34 6.74 1.97 -15.10
N VAL A 35 6.93 1.67 -13.82
CA VAL A 35 8.22 1.23 -13.25
C VAL A 35 8.65 -0.14 -13.80
N SER A 36 7.71 -1.05 -14.03
CA SER A 36 7.99 -2.42 -14.51
C SER A 36 8.31 -2.49 -16.01
N THR A 37 7.86 -1.50 -16.80
CA THR A 37 8.10 -1.40 -18.24
C THR A 37 9.27 -0.48 -18.59
N SER A 38 9.55 0.51 -17.73
CA SER A 38 10.64 1.46 -17.95
C SER A 38 11.96 0.94 -17.37
N LYS A 39 13.03 0.98 -18.16
CA LYS A 39 14.41 0.74 -17.67
C LYS A 39 14.89 1.85 -16.71
N SER A 40 14.18 2.98 -16.63
CA SER A 40 14.56 4.13 -15.81
C SER A 40 13.80 4.14 -14.48
N VAL A 41 14.54 3.89 -13.41
CA VAL A 41 14.12 3.79 -12.00
C VAL A 41 14.08 5.17 -11.30
N GLY A 42 13.82 6.25 -12.03
CA GLY A 42 13.85 7.62 -11.51
C GLY A 42 12.57 8.01 -10.74
N ARG A 43 11.96 9.12 -11.14
CA ARG A 43 10.79 9.72 -10.46
C ARG A 43 9.61 8.76 -10.21
N PRO A 44 9.19 7.88 -11.15
CA PRO A 44 8.07 6.96 -10.91
C PRO A 44 8.32 5.94 -9.79
N LEU A 45 9.57 5.48 -9.62
CA LEU A 45 9.93 4.58 -8.52
C LEU A 45 9.84 5.31 -7.18
N GLN A 46 10.36 6.54 -7.11
CA GLN A 46 10.27 7.35 -5.90
C GLN A 46 8.82 7.66 -5.51
N GLU A 47 7.98 7.99 -6.50
CA GLU A 47 6.55 8.19 -6.27
C GLU A 47 5.88 6.91 -5.76
N LEU A 48 6.20 5.75 -6.33
CA LEU A 48 5.67 4.46 -5.89
C LEU A 48 6.08 4.14 -4.44
N CYS A 49 7.36 4.29 -4.10
CA CYS A 49 7.85 4.09 -2.74
C CYS A 49 7.13 5.03 -1.77
N ARG A 50 6.94 6.31 -2.12
CA ARG A 50 6.25 7.28 -1.27
C ARG A 50 4.78 6.91 -1.02
N GLU A 51 4.07 6.46 -2.04
CA GLU A 51 2.68 6.01 -1.88
C GLU A 51 2.61 4.78 -0.96
N LEU A 52 3.49 3.79 -1.15
CA LEU A 52 3.56 2.60 -0.29
C LEU A 52 3.93 2.95 1.15
N HIS A 53 4.92 3.84 1.35
CA HIS A 53 5.30 4.36 2.66
C HIS A 53 4.12 5.03 3.37
N THR A 54 3.36 5.85 2.64
CA THR A 54 2.18 6.53 3.18
C THR A 54 1.12 5.52 3.60
N ILE A 55 0.87 4.49 2.78
CA ILE A 55 -0.07 3.41 3.11
C ILE A 55 0.42 2.63 4.33
N ALA A 56 1.70 2.26 4.40
CA ALA A 56 2.27 1.56 5.55
C ALA A 56 2.09 2.37 6.84
N GLY A 57 2.51 3.64 6.83
CA GLY A 57 2.41 4.51 8.00
C GLY A 57 0.97 4.74 8.46
N SER A 58 0.06 5.02 7.52
CA SER A 58 -1.34 5.32 7.88
C SER A 58 -2.18 4.09 8.19
N ALA A 59 -1.96 2.95 7.51
CA ALA A 59 -2.69 1.72 7.77
C ALA A 59 -2.50 1.22 9.21
N GLY A 60 -1.29 1.32 9.77
CA GLY A 60 -1.03 1.00 11.17
C GLY A 60 -1.84 1.87 12.13
N THR A 61 -1.93 3.18 11.88
CA THR A 61 -2.72 4.12 12.68
C THR A 61 -4.22 3.82 12.66
N PHE A 62 -4.76 3.39 11.52
CA PHE A 62 -6.19 3.03 11.38
C PHE A 62 -6.50 1.58 11.76
N GLY A 63 -5.56 0.88 12.41
CA GLY A 63 -5.76 -0.48 12.89
C GLY A 63 -5.82 -1.54 11.79
N LEU A 64 -5.17 -1.32 10.65
CA LEU A 64 -5.07 -2.27 9.53
C LEU A 64 -3.64 -2.84 9.45
N PRO A 65 -3.20 -3.66 10.43
CA PRO A 65 -1.81 -4.11 10.52
C PRO A 65 -1.39 -4.95 9.32
N GLN A 66 -2.26 -5.80 8.78
CA GLN A 66 -1.96 -6.60 7.58
C GLN A 66 -1.69 -5.71 6.37
N LEU A 67 -2.50 -4.66 6.17
CA LEU A 67 -2.30 -3.70 5.09
C LEU A 67 -0.99 -2.93 5.27
N SER A 68 -0.67 -2.57 6.51
CA SER A 68 0.59 -1.90 6.86
C SER A 68 1.81 -2.75 6.55
N GLU A 69 1.79 -4.02 6.97
CA GLU A 69 2.89 -4.98 6.77
C GLU A 69 3.14 -5.24 5.29
N VAL A 70 2.08 -5.47 4.50
CA VAL A 70 2.21 -5.73 3.07
C VAL A 70 2.73 -4.50 2.33
N ALA A 71 2.26 -3.29 2.69
CA ALA A 71 2.76 -2.05 2.11
C ALA A 71 4.25 -1.83 2.41
N LEU A 72 4.68 -2.09 3.65
CA LEU A 72 6.08 -2.00 4.06
C LEU A 72 6.95 -3.02 3.33
N ALA A 73 6.46 -4.25 3.14
CA ALA A 73 7.17 -5.28 2.39
C ALA A 73 7.37 -4.88 0.93
N ALA A 74 6.35 -4.25 0.30
CA ALA A 74 6.44 -3.72 -1.05
C ALA A 74 7.44 -2.56 -1.14
N GLU A 75 7.40 -1.61 -0.20
CA GLU A 75 8.36 -0.50 -0.12
C GLU A 75 9.80 -1.02 0.02
N THR A 76 10.03 -1.91 0.99
CA THR A 76 11.35 -2.49 1.26
C THR A 76 11.91 -3.22 0.05
N HIS A 77 11.06 -3.98 -0.65
CA HIS A 77 11.44 -4.69 -1.86
C HIS A 77 11.90 -3.73 -2.98
N LEU A 78 11.22 -2.59 -3.15
CA LEU A 78 11.59 -1.59 -4.15
C LEU A 78 12.91 -0.88 -3.82
N ILE A 79 13.10 -0.51 -2.55
CA ILE A 79 14.32 0.14 -2.09
C ILE A 79 15.53 -0.79 -2.24
N ALA A 80 15.37 -2.07 -1.87
CA ALA A 80 16.45 -3.05 -1.92
C ALA A 80 16.83 -3.45 -3.35
N SER A 81 15.86 -3.55 -4.26
CA SER A 81 16.11 -4.16 -5.58
C SER A 81 16.80 -3.21 -6.55
N GLY A 82 16.62 -1.88 -6.45
CA GLY A 82 17.24 -0.84 -7.29
C GLY A 82 17.00 -0.95 -8.81
N THR A 83 16.57 -2.11 -9.28
CA THR A 83 16.29 -2.57 -10.63
C THR A 83 15.17 -3.61 -10.53
N VAL A 84 14.27 -3.63 -11.51
CA VAL A 84 13.11 -4.52 -11.49
C VAL A 84 13.37 -5.69 -12.44
N GLY A 85 14.17 -6.65 -11.99
CA GLY A 85 14.32 -7.95 -12.68
C GLY A 85 13.00 -8.75 -12.64
N GLU A 86 12.90 -9.80 -13.46
CA GLU A 86 11.66 -10.60 -13.57
C GLU A 86 11.19 -11.21 -12.23
N GLU A 87 12.11 -11.71 -11.40
CA GLU A 87 11.77 -12.18 -10.04
C GLU A 87 11.26 -11.04 -9.15
N GLY A 88 11.88 -9.85 -9.27
CA GLY A 88 11.45 -8.65 -8.56
C GLY A 88 10.05 -8.21 -9.00
N LYS A 89 9.71 -8.38 -10.28
CA LYS A 89 8.37 -8.10 -10.81
C LYS A 89 7.32 -9.05 -10.25
N GLN A 90 7.60 -10.35 -10.24
CA GLN A 90 6.68 -11.36 -9.72
C GLN A 90 6.41 -11.15 -8.23
N LYS A 91 7.46 -10.88 -7.45
CA LYS A 91 7.31 -10.61 -6.01
C LYS A 91 6.48 -9.35 -5.75
N MET A 92 6.71 -8.28 -6.51
CA MET A 92 5.87 -7.07 -6.38
C MET A 92 4.43 -7.33 -6.80
N ALA A 93 4.18 -8.05 -7.90
CA ALA A 93 2.83 -8.39 -8.33
C ALA A 93 2.05 -9.15 -7.23
N ARG A 94 2.72 -10.08 -6.55
CA ARG A 94 2.18 -10.79 -5.39
C ARG A 94 1.85 -9.83 -4.24
N LEU A 95 2.79 -8.95 -3.88
CA LEU A 95 2.58 -7.98 -2.81
C LEU A 95 1.43 -7.00 -3.11
N LEU A 96 1.27 -6.58 -4.36
CA LEU A 96 0.14 -5.73 -4.77
C LEU A 96 -1.21 -6.47 -4.69
N ALA A 97 -1.23 -7.77 -5.01
CA ALA A 97 -2.43 -8.58 -4.85
C ALA A 97 -2.81 -8.74 -3.37
N GLU A 98 -1.83 -9.01 -2.51
CA GLU A 98 -2.01 -9.09 -1.05
C GLU A 98 -2.45 -7.73 -0.46
N LEU A 99 -1.90 -6.63 -0.96
CA LEU A 99 -2.26 -5.27 -0.54
C LEU A 99 -3.72 -4.95 -0.88
N LYS A 100 -4.16 -5.38 -2.08
CA LYS A 100 -5.54 -5.25 -2.51
C LYS A 100 -6.47 -6.07 -1.62
N ASP A 101 -6.14 -7.33 -1.36
CA ASP A 101 -6.94 -8.21 -0.50
C ASP A 101 -7.08 -7.65 0.93
N ALA A 102 -5.96 -7.22 1.53
CA ALA A 102 -5.94 -6.61 2.87
C ALA A 102 -6.71 -5.28 2.96
N SER A 103 -6.94 -4.61 1.84
CA SER A 103 -7.73 -3.37 1.79
C SER A 103 -9.25 -3.62 1.82
N LEU A 104 -9.69 -4.82 1.43
CA LEU A 104 -11.11 -5.17 1.41
C LEU A 104 -11.63 -5.40 2.84
N PRO A 105 -12.93 -5.14 3.09
CA PRO A 105 -13.55 -5.56 4.34
C PRO A 105 -13.59 -7.09 4.41
N PRO A 106 -13.43 -7.70 5.60
CA PRO A 106 -13.77 -9.12 5.77
C PRO A 106 -15.26 -9.29 5.43
N GLY A 107 -15.55 -10.26 4.55
CA GLY A 107 -16.90 -10.63 4.14
C GLY A 107 -17.70 -11.32 5.24
#